data_AF-A0A924EWK9-F1
#
_entry.id   AF-A0A924EWK9-F1
#
_cell.length_a   1.000
_cell.length_b   1.000
_cell.length_c   1.000
_cell.angle_alpha   90.00
_cell.angle_beta   90.00
_cell.angle_gamma   90.00
#
_symmetry.space_group_name_H-M   'P 1'
#
loop_
_entity.id
_entity.type
_entity.pdbx_description
1 polymer ?
#
loop_
_entity_poly.entity_id
_entity_poly.type
_entity_poly.pdbx_seq_one_letter_code
_entity_poly.pdbx_strand_id
1 'polypeptide(L)' 'ATVAAHGDPGYAATAVMLGESALCLGLDKLTSAGGVLTPAVAMGDHLVARLRAQGLKMSVSRVS' A
#
# COMPACT_ATOMS: atom_id res chain seq x y z
N ALA A 1 -11.71 6.26 8.87
CA ALA A 1 -10.55 5.41 8.58
C ALA A 1 -9.28 6.17 8.97
N THR A 2 -8.23 5.46 9.35
CA THR A 2 -6.94 6.03 9.78
C THR A 2 -5.80 5.34 9.06
N VAL A 3 -4.84 6.13 8.59
CA VAL A 3 -3.56 5.66 8.03
C VAL A 3 -2.45 6.35 8.80
N ALA A 4 -1.48 5.57 9.28
CA ALA A 4 -0.37 6.08 10.07
C ALA A 4 0.93 5.35 9.75
N ALA A 5 2.05 6.08 9.80
CA ALA A 5 3.40 5.56 9.70
C ALA A 5 4.25 6.11 10.85
N HIS A 6 5.20 5.33 11.35
CA HIS A 6 6.03 5.74 12.48
C HIS A 6 7.17 6.67 12.04
N GLY A 7 7.35 7.80 12.73
CA GLY A 7 8.57 8.60 12.67
C GLY A 7 8.84 9.33 11.36
N ASP A 8 7.82 9.60 10.53
CA ASP A 8 8.04 10.16 9.19
C ASP A 8 8.24 11.69 9.18
N PRO A 9 9.43 12.22 8.81
CA PRO A 9 9.57 13.57 8.31
C PRO A 9 8.98 13.66 6.89
N GLY A 10 7.65 13.70 6.80
CA GLY A 10 6.85 14.13 5.64
C GLY A 10 6.92 13.32 4.33
N TYR A 11 7.94 12.49 4.09
CA TYR A 11 8.15 11.84 2.79
C TYR A 11 8.55 10.37 2.84
N ALA A 12 9.06 9.87 3.96
CA ALA A 12 9.51 8.49 4.08
C ALA A 12 8.34 7.49 3.87
N ALA A 13 7.15 7.78 4.40
CA ALA A 13 5.98 6.94 4.18
C ALA A 13 5.56 6.93 2.72
N THR A 14 5.58 8.07 2.04
CA THR A 14 5.30 8.17 0.60
C THR A 14 6.32 7.40 -0.23
N ALA A 15 7.61 7.52 0.10
CA ALA A 15 8.67 6.77 -0.56
C ALA A 15 8.51 5.25 -0.38
N VAL A 16 8.14 4.81 0.83
CA VAL A 16 7.81 3.40 1.10
C VAL A 16 6.60 2.95 0.29
N MET A 17 5.53 3.75 0.23
CA MET A 17 4.35 3.43 -0.59
C MET A 17 4.73 3.24 -2.07
N LEU A 18 5.56 4.12 -2.62
CA LEU A 18 6.00 4.04 -4.02
C LEU A 18 6.91 2.83 -4.25
N GLY A 19 7.88 2.61 -3.37
CA GLY A 19 8.83 1.50 -3.45
C GLY A 19 8.14 0.14 -3.37
N GLU A 20 7.27 -0.06 -2.38
CA GLU A 20 6.52 -1.31 -2.25
C GLU A 20 5.51 -1.52 -3.39
N SER A 21 4.96 -0.45 -3.96
CA SER A 21 4.13 -0.55 -5.17
C SER A 21 4.93 -1.04 -6.37
N ALA A 22 6.15 -0.52 -6.56
CA ALA A 22 7.05 -0.97 -7.63
C ALA A 22 7.47 -2.43 -7.44
N LEU A 23 7.82 -2.83 -6.22
CA LEU A 23 8.16 -4.21 -5.89
C LEU A 23 6.96 -5.15 -6.09
N CYS A 24 5.76 -4.73 -5.70
CA CYS A 24 4.55 -5.51 -5.90
C CYS A 24 4.29 -5.78 -7.39
N LEU A 25 4.40 -4.75 -8.24
CA LEU A 25 4.25 -4.88 -9.70
C LEU A 25 5.31 -5.78 -10.33
N GLY A 26 6.56 -5.70 -9.85
CA GLY A 26 7.68 -6.43 -10.44
C GLY A 26 7.81 -7.88 -9.98
N LEU A 27 7.36 -8.20 -8.76
CA LEU A 27 7.68 -9.47 -8.11
C LEU A 27 6.47 -10.35 -7.79
N ASP A 28 5.28 -9.77 -7.65
CA ASP A 28 4.11 -10.52 -7.20
C ASP A 28 3.25 -10.99 -8.40
N LYS A 29 2.55 -12.11 -8.21
CA LYS A 29 1.63 -12.64 -9.21
C LYS A 29 0.28 -11.92 -9.12
N LEU A 30 0.12 -10.86 -9.90
CA LEU A 30 -1.10 -10.07 -9.94
C LEU A 30 -2.11 -10.64 -10.95
N THR A 31 -3.40 -10.58 -10.60
CA THR A 31 -4.51 -11.06 -11.45
C THR A 31 -5.30 -9.92 -12.09
N SER A 32 -4.92 -8.67 -11.84
CA SER A 32 -5.60 -7.50 -12.40
C SER A 32 -5.42 -7.42 -13.91
N ALA A 33 -6.44 -6.94 -14.61
CA ALA A 33 -6.31 -6.58 -16.02
C ALA A 33 -5.30 -5.43 -16.21
N GLY A 34 -4.80 -5.25 -17.44
CA GLY A 34 -3.96 -4.10 -17.78
C GLY A 34 -4.74 -2.79 -17.86
N GLY A 35 -4.02 -1.66 -17.92
CA GLY A 35 -4.58 -0.32 -18.06
C GLY A 35 -4.08 0.64 -16.98
N VAL A 36 -4.77 1.78 -16.85
CA VAL A 36 -4.48 2.77 -15.80
C VAL A 36 -5.34 2.45 -14.59
N LEU A 37 -4.78 1.70 -13.65
CA LEU A 37 -5.47 1.25 -12.44
C LEU A 37 -4.93 1.97 -11.21
N THR A 38 -5.76 2.02 -10.17
CA THR A 38 -5.29 2.40 -8.84
C THR A 38 -4.52 1.21 -8.20
N PRO A 39 -3.55 1.47 -7.31
CA PRO A 39 -2.83 0.40 -6.63
C PRO A 39 -3.74 -0.58 -5.88
N ALA A 40 -4.81 -0.08 -5.27
CA ALA A 40 -5.78 -0.93 -4.57
C ALA A 40 -6.44 -1.96 -5.51
N VAL A 41 -6.73 -1.58 -6.76
CA VAL A 41 -7.36 -2.46 -7.76
C VAL A 41 -6.34 -3.40 -8.41
N ALA A 42 -5.14 -2.90 -8.71
CA ALA A 42 -4.10 -3.69 -9.38
C ALA A 42 -3.40 -4.68 -8.44
N MET A 43 -3.14 -4.25 -7.20
CA MET A 43 -2.22 -4.92 -6.28
C MET A 43 -2.91 -5.49 -5.04
N GLY A 44 -4.02 -4.88 -4.62
CA GLY A 44 -4.86 -5.37 -3.53
C GLY A 44 -4.09 -5.80 -2.28
N ASP A 45 -4.37 -7.02 -1.82
CA ASP A 45 -3.79 -7.58 -0.60
C ASP A 45 -2.27 -7.76 -0.64
N HIS A 46 -1.67 -7.93 -1.83
CA HIS A 46 -0.21 -8.01 -1.96
C HIS A 46 0.47 -6.73 -1.48
N LEU A 47 -0.01 -5.58 -1.98
CA LEU A 47 0.52 -4.29 -1.54
C LEU A 47 0.20 -4.01 -0.06
N VAL A 48 -1.00 -4.38 0.41
CA VAL A 48 -1.37 -4.20 1.82
C VAL A 48 -0.43 -4.98 2.75
N ALA A 49 -0.09 -6.23 2.40
CA ALA A 49 0.82 -7.05 3.19
C ALA A 49 2.22 -6.42 3.26
N ARG A 50 2.74 -5.94 2.12
CA ARG A 50 4.04 -5.25 2.02
C ARG A 50 4.10 -3.99 2.88
N LEU A 51 3.11 -3.11 2.77
CA LEU A 51 3.08 -1.86 3.53
C LEU A 51 3.01 -2.11 5.04
N ARG A 52 2.22 -3.10 5.47
CA ARG A 52 2.17 -3.52 6.88
C ARG A 52 3.51 -4.05 7.38
N ALA A 53 4.25 -4.78 6.55
CA ALA A 53 5.59 -5.25 6.89
C ALA A 53 6.59 -4.09 7.10
N GLN A 54 6.39 -2.97 6.42
CA GLN A 54 7.14 -1.72 6.63
C GLN A 54 6.59 -0.84 7.78
N GLY A 55 5.65 -1.36 8.56
CA GLY A 55 5.11 -0.67 9.73
C GLY A 55 4.01 0.36 9.43
N LEU A 56 3.49 0.44 8.20
CA LEU A 56 2.30 1.24 7.92
C LEU A 56 1.07 0.59 8.56
N LYS A 57 0.32 1.39 9.31
CA LYS A 57 -0.91 0.98 10.00
C LYS A 57 -2.11 1.56 9.27
N MET A 58 -3.09 0.70 9.01
CA MET A 58 -4.35 1.06 8.35
C MET A 58 -5.51 0.46 9.14
N SER A 59 -6.47 1.29 9.55
CA SER A 59 -7.65 0.85 10.29
C SER A 59 -8.91 1.57 9.82
N VAL A 60 -10.06 0.89 9.95
CA VAL A 60 -11.38 1.45 9.67
C VAL A 60 -12.29 1.16 10.86
N SER A 61 -13.13 2.13 11.20
CA SER A 61 -14.17 2.01 12.22
C SER A 61 -15.50 2.44 11.62
N ARG A 62 -16.57 1.77 12.04
CA ARG A 62 -17.93 2.19 11.70
C ARG A 62 -18.27 3.41 12.54
N VAL A 63 -18.75 4.47 11.89
CA VAL A 63 -19.32 5.62 12.60
C VAL A 63 -20.81 5.33 12.78
N SER A 64 -21.24 5.28 14.04
CA SER A 64 -22.65 5.13 14.44
C SER A 64 -23.42 6.41 14.20
#